data_AF-A0A7K4BH92-F1
#
_entry.id   AF-A0A7K4BH92-F1
#
_cell.length_a   1.000
_cell.length_b   1.000
_cell.length_c   1.000
_cell.angle_alpha   90.00
_cell.angle_beta   90.00
_cell.angle_gamma   90.00
#
_symmetry.space_group_name_H-M   'P 1'
#
loop_
_entity.id
_entity.type
_entity.pdbx_description
1 polymer ?
#
loop_
_entity_poly.entity_id
_entity_poly.type
_entity_poly.pdbx_seq_one_letter_code
_entity_poly.pdbx_strand_id
1 'polypeptide(L)'
;MRILLPTGSATVGIVKAAATRVGDRYDIDVVVTGDIASFLTPGELERLLHGGGYDMAIVSGMCTASFADVERKTGVPVYRGPRHAADLPLVLPVLDAIRLSRTVPADEFLADMRRDEAFRGVALREEAARPDFIIRGVKIGGGARMKVLAEIMDAHRRDDLEGEVRRFFADGADIVDLGFGFDATPEDVEGCFSALEGIEGPLAVDTQDPLLIEAALPRADLVLSLHEGNIPIVGEVVADAGAAAVVVPRERTLAENLAAAEEAGISCLIADPLLQPVGSGLAASLPGFSGVSYPLFFGAGNVTELLDA
;
A
#
# COMPACT_ATOMS: atom_id res chain seq x y z
N MET A 1 -19.46 12.52 -30.89
CA MET A 1 -18.79 13.73 -30.36
C MET A 1 -17.42 13.83 -30.99
N ARG A 2 -17.05 14.99 -31.55
CA ARG A 2 -15.75 15.25 -32.17
C ARG A 2 -14.84 16.03 -31.21
N ILE A 3 -13.67 15.49 -30.92
CA ILE A 3 -12.77 15.97 -29.85
C ILE A 3 -11.41 16.32 -30.45
N LEU A 4 -10.89 17.50 -30.11
CA LEU A 4 -9.50 17.85 -30.39
C LEU A 4 -8.60 17.48 -29.20
N LEU A 5 -7.54 16.71 -29.46
CA LEU A 5 -6.46 16.40 -28.51
C LEU A 5 -5.13 16.98 -29.00
N PRO A 6 -4.78 18.23 -28.61
CA PRO A 6 -3.46 18.77 -28.86
C PRO A 6 -2.41 18.04 -28.00
N THR A 7 -1.31 17.62 -28.62
CA THR A 7 -0.23 16.89 -27.93
C THR A 7 1.16 17.30 -28.43
N GLY A 8 2.18 16.93 -27.67
CA GLY A 8 3.58 17.05 -28.09
C GLY A 8 4.03 15.87 -28.94
N SER A 9 5.10 16.06 -29.71
CA SER A 9 5.73 15.03 -30.55
C SER A 9 6.18 13.82 -29.72
N ALA A 10 6.66 14.05 -28.49
CA ALA A 10 7.13 13.00 -27.58
C ALA A 10 6.03 12.04 -27.09
N THR A 11 4.78 12.49 -27.02
CA THR A 11 3.66 11.72 -26.44
C THR A 11 2.61 11.29 -27.45
N VAL A 12 2.74 11.69 -28.73
CA VAL A 12 1.74 11.44 -29.79
C VAL A 12 1.40 9.96 -29.94
N GLY A 13 2.37 9.04 -29.77
CA GLY A 13 2.13 7.60 -29.85
C GLY A 13 1.14 7.11 -28.78
N ILE A 14 1.33 7.57 -27.54
CA ILE A 14 0.45 7.22 -26.41
C ILE A 14 -0.94 7.83 -26.61
N VAL A 15 -1.01 9.10 -27.02
CA VAL A 15 -2.29 9.79 -27.24
C VAL A 15 -3.09 9.16 -28.37
N LYS A 16 -2.46 8.82 -29.50
CA LYS A 16 -3.12 8.11 -30.60
C LYS A 16 -3.61 6.72 -30.17
N ALA A 17 -2.80 5.97 -29.43
CA ALA A 17 -3.22 4.67 -28.92
C ALA A 17 -4.43 4.78 -27.98
N ALA A 18 -4.46 5.81 -27.12
CA ALA A 18 -5.62 6.10 -26.25
C ALA A 18 -6.86 6.46 -27.07
N ALA A 19 -6.72 7.32 -28.07
CA ALA A 19 -7.80 7.74 -28.96
C ALA A 19 -8.40 6.56 -29.73
N THR A 20 -7.56 5.68 -30.29
CA THR A 20 -8.02 4.49 -31.04
C THR A 20 -8.86 3.55 -30.18
N ARG A 21 -8.60 3.43 -28.87
CA ARG A 21 -9.37 2.56 -27.96
C ARG A 21 -10.82 2.97 -27.79
N VAL A 22 -11.15 4.23 -28.07
CA VAL A 22 -12.50 4.79 -27.92
C VAL A 22 -13.05 5.33 -29.25
N GLY A 23 -12.41 4.97 -30.38
CA GLY A 23 -12.77 5.45 -31.71
C GLY A 23 -14.14 4.97 -32.20
N ASP A 24 -14.73 3.99 -31.53
CA ASP A 24 -16.12 3.54 -31.71
C ASP A 24 -17.13 4.50 -31.05
N ARG A 25 -16.71 5.31 -30.08
CA ARG A 25 -17.55 6.25 -29.32
C ARG A 25 -17.32 7.71 -29.69
N TYR A 26 -16.08 8.08 -29.96
CA TYR A 26 -15.69 9.47 -30.22
C TYR A 26 -14.86 9.59 -31.49
N ASP A 27 -15.08 10.68 -32.21
CA ASP A 27 -14.23 11.09 -33.33
C ASP A 27 -13.12 11.98 -32.77
N ILE A 28 -11.88 11.49 -32.71
CA ILE A 28 -10.79 12.15 -32.00
C ILE A 28 -9.68 12.56 -32.96
N ASP A 29 -9.47 13.87 -33.10
CA ASP A 29 -8.35 14.44 -33.85
C ASP A 29 -7.17 14.70 -32.91
N VAL A 30 -6.10 13.92 -33.09
CA VAL A 30 -4.84 14.10 -32.35
C VAL A 30 -3.89 14.99 -33.17
N VAL A 31 -3.63 16.20 -32.68
CA VAL A 31 -2.80 17.20 -33.39
C VAL A 31 -1.51 17.46 -32.63
N VAL A 32 -0.37 17.41 -33.33
CA VAL A 32 0.93 17.74 -32.74
C VAL A 32 1.17 19.24 -32.82
N THR A 33 1.39 19.90 -31.68
CA THR A 33 1.53 21.36 -31.58
C THR A 33 2.94 21.83 -31.21
N GLY A 34 3.89 20.90 -31.10
CA GLY A 34 5.27 21.15 -30.71
C GLY A 34 5.88 19.90 -30.07
N ASP A 35 6.97 20.07 -29.31
CA ASP A 35 7.60 18.95 -28.62
C ASP A 35 6.89 18.58 -27.31
N ILE A 36 6.38 19.57 -26.58
CA ILE A 36 5.73 19.39 -25.29
C ILE A 36 4.31 19.98 -25.34
N ALA A 37 3.31 19.15 -25.01
CA ALA A 37 1.89 19.54 -25.04
C ALA A 37 1.55 20.70 -24.08
N SER A 38 2.25 20.82 -22.96
CA SER A 38 1.97 21.82 -21.93
C SER A 38 2.31 23.26 -22.35
N PHE A 39 3.09 23.43 -23.43
CA PHE A 39 3.45 24.74 -23.97
C PHE A 39 2.44 25.30 -24.96
N LEU A 40 1.34 24.58 -25.21
CA LEU A 40 0.25 25.05 -26.06
C LEU A 40 -0.25 26.43 -25.62
N THR A 41 -0.20 27.39 -26.53
CA THR A 41 -0.67 28.75 -26.29
C THR A 41 -2.15 28.92 -26.69
N PRO A 42 -2.87 29.90 -26.11
CA PRO A 42 -4.24 30.19 -26.51
C PRO A 42 -4.40 30.49 -28.01
N GLY A 43 -3.46 31.22 -28.61
CA GLY A 43 -3.51 31.55 -30.04
C GLY A 43 -3.32 30.36 -30.97
N GLU A 44 -2.48 29.39 -30.58
CA GLU A 44 -2.34 28.12 -31.32
C GLU A 44 -3.62 27.29 -31.22
N LEU A 45 -4.18 27.15 -30.02
CA LEU A 45 -5.43 26.42 -29.84
C LEU A 45 -6.59 27.05 -30.63
N GLU A 46 -6.71 28.38 -30.61
CA GLU A 46 -7.73 29.11 -31.38
C GLU A 46 -7.64 28.78 -32.88
N ARG A 47 -6.42 28.73 -33.44
CA ARG A 47 -6.20 28.34 -34.83
C ARG A 47 -6.59 26.90 -35.14
N LEU A 48 -6.32 25.97 -34.23
CA LEU A 48 -6.67 24.55 -34.41
C LEU A 48 -8.18 24.32 -34.38
N LEU A 49 -8.90 25.13 -33.59
CA LEU A 49 -10.34 25.03 -33.45
C LEU A 49 -11.11 25.67 -34.60
N HIS A 50 -10.53 26.68 -35.27
CA HIS A 50 -11.17 27.36 -36.39
C HIS A 50 -11.49 26.41 -37.55
N GLY A 51 -12.78 26.31 -37.91
CA GLY A 51 -13.26 25.50 -39.03
C GLY A 51 -13.32 23.98 -38.77
N GLY A 52 -12.98 23.53 -37.56
CA GLY A 52 -12.88 22.10 -37.23
C GLY A 52 -14.17 21.43 -36.75
N GLY A 53 -15.21 22.19 -36.40
CA GLY A 53 -16.50 21.62 -35.94
C GLY A 53 -16.36 20.71 -34.71
N TYR A 54 -15.49 21.08 -33.77
CA TYR A 54 -15.24 20.31 -32.55
C TYR A 54 -16.32 20.57 -31.50
N ASP A 55 -16.73 19.51 -30.81
CA ASP A 55 -17.60 19.61 -29.64
C ASP A 55 -16.83 19.99 -28.37
N MET A 56 -15.53 19.66 -28.30
CA MET A 56 -14.63 20.08 -27.24
C MET A 56 -13.16 19.93 -27.62
N ALA A 57 -12.29 20.61 -26.87
CA ALA A 57 -10.85 20.36 -26.85
C ALA A 57 -10.42 19.88 -25.47
N ILE A 58 -9.53 18.88 -25.40
CA ILE A 58 -8.91 18.45 -24.15
C ILE A 58 -7.40 18.73 -24.26
N VAL A 59 -6.94 19.74 -23.54
CA VAL A 59 -5.53 20.14 -23.50
C VAL A 59 -4.81 19.41 -22.37
N SER A 60 -3.48 19.43 -22.36
CA SER A 60 -2.72 18.85 -21.24
C SER A 60 -3.11 19.47 -19.90
N GLY A 61 -3.23 18.63 -18.87
CA GLY A 61 -3.40 19.08 -17.49
C GLY A 61 -2.23 19.92 -16.97
N MET A 62 -1.08 19.88 -17.65
CA MET A 62 0.12 20.65 -17.29
C MET A 62 0.16 22.07 -17.87
N CYS A 63 -0.72 22.47 -18.81
CA CYS A 63 -0.64 23.85 -19.30
C CYS A 63 -1.08 24.82 -18.19
N THR A 64 -0.41 25.95 -18.04
CA THR A 64 -0.77 26.96 -17.04
C THR A 64 -1.58 28.12 -17.64
N ALA A 65 -1.63 28.23 -18.98
CA ALA A 65 -2.36 29.27 -19.68
C ALA A 65 -3.88 29.14 -19.50
N SER A 66 -4.59 30.27 -19.42
CA SER A 66 -6.06 30.28 -19.48
C SER A 66 -6.55 30.21 -20.93
N PHE A 67 -7.55 29.38 -21.19
CA PHE A 67 -8.18 29.22 -22.51
C PHE A 67 -9.61 29.79 -22.56
N ALA A 68 -10.04 30.53 -21.53
CA ALA A 68 -11.39 31.09 -21.46
C ALA A 68 -11.72 32.02 -22.65
N ASP A 69 -10.74 32.79 -23.13
CA ASP A 69 -10.91 33.65 -24.30
C ASP A 69 -11.05 32.85 -25.59
N VAL A 70 -10.35 31.71 -25.71
CA VAL A 70 -10.46 30.80 -26.86
C VAL A 70 -11.86 30.19 -26.90
N GLU A 71 -12.35 29.71 -25.76
CA GLU A 71 -13.71 29.17 -25.63
C GLU A 71 -14.77 30.23 -26.00
N ARG A 72 -14.60 31.48 -25.53
CA ARG A 72 -15.53 32.58 -25.85
C ARG A 72 -15.61 32.90 -27.35
N LYS A 73 -14.46 32.87 -28.04
CA LYS A 73 -14.37 33.22 -29.47
C LYS A 73 -14.81 32.08 -30.39
N THR A 74 -14.45 30.85 -30.03
CA THR A 74 -14.71 29.67 -30.87
C THR A 74 -16.04 29.01 -30.54
N GLY A 75 -16.58 29.23 -29.34
CA GLY A 75 -17.75 28.52 -28.81
C GLY A 75 -17.45 27.08 -28.39
N VAL A 76 -16.21 26.61 -28.56
CA VAL A 76 -15.81 25.23 -28.24
C VAL A 76 -15.29 25.18 -26.80
N PRO A 77 -15.87 24.36 -25.91
CA PRO A 77 -15.38 24.21 -24.55
C PRO A 77 -13.99 23.59 -24.51
N VAL A 78 -13.10 24.17 -23.71
CA VAL A 78 -11.72 23.71 -23.53
C VAL A 78 -11.53 23.15 -22.14
N TYR A 79 -11.24 21.86 -22.04
CA TYR A 79 -11.07 21.14 -20.79
C TYR A 79 -9.62 20.76 -20.54
N ARG A 80 -9.28 20.59 -19.26
CA ARG A 80 -8.03 20.01 -18.81
C ARG A 80 -8.13 18.50 -18.82
N GLY A 81 -7.27 17.88 -19.63
CA GLY A 81 -6.98 16.46 -19.55
C GLY A 81 -6.05 16.14 -18.38
N PRO A 82 -5.53 14.92 -18.31
CA PRO A 82 -4.57 14.54 -17.28
C PRO A 82 -3.22 15.23 -17.51
N ARG A 83 -2.44 15.38 -16.45
CA ARG A 83 -1.05 15.86 -16.55
C ARG A 83 -0.16 14.92 -17.37
N HIS A 84 -0.35 13.61 -17.23
CA HIS A 84 0.39 12.60 -17.97
C HIS A 84 -0.47 11.96 -19.07
N ALA A 85 0.06 11.87 -20.29
CA ALA A 85 -0.65 11.26 -21.42
C ALA A 85 -0.99 9.77 -21.18
N ALA A 86 -0.24 9.09 -20.31
CA ALA A 86 -0.49 7.69 -19.93
C ALA A 86 -1.83 7.48 -19.21
N ASP A 87 -2.43 8.53 -18.64
CA ASP A 87 -3.73 8.46 -17.96
C ASP A 87 -4.92 8.73 -18.90
N LEU A 88 -4.70 9.18 -20.15
CA LEU A 88 -5.78 9.40 -21.13
C LEU A 88 -6.65 8.15 -21.39
N PRO A 89 -6.11 6.93 -21.47
CA PRO A 89 -6.91 5.72 -21.58
C PRO A 89 -7.89 5.48 -20.42
N LEU A 90 -7.71 6.16 -19.28
CA LEU A 90 -8.62 6.10 -18.14
C LEU A 90 -9.69 7.20 -18.22
N VAL A 91 -9.33 8.37 -18.74
CA VAL A 91 -10.25 9.53 -18.88
C VAL A 91 -11.25 9.32 -20.02
N LEU A 92 -10.76 8.96 -21.21
CA LEU A 92 -11.59 8.97 -22.42
C LEU A 92 -12.78 8.00 -22.34
N PRO A 93 -12.67 6.75 -21.82
CA PRO A 93 -13.80 5.83 -21.79
C PRO A 93 -14.99 6.29 -20.94
N VAL A 94 -14.75 7.16 -19.95
CA VAL A 94 -15.76 7.66 -19.00
C VAL A 94 -16.17 9.10 -19.27
N LEU A 95 -15.73 9.69 -20.40
CA LEU A 95 -15.93 11.11 -20.71
C LEU A 95 -17.42 11.54 -20.73
N ASP A 96 -18.34 10.64 -21.07
CA ASP A 96 -19.79 10.89 -21.01
C ASP A 96 -20.36 10.91 -19.58
N ALA A 97 -19.67 10.26 -18.63
CA ALA A 97 -20.08 10.13 -17.24
C ALA A 97 -19.42 11.17 -16.31
N ILE A 98 -18.34 11.82 -16.77
CA ILE A 98 -17.59 12.80 -15.98
C ILE A 98 -17.62 14.17 -16.65
N ARG A 99 -17.68 15.24 -15.84
CA ARG A 99 -17.53 16.61 -16.34
C ARG A 99 -16.12 17.09 -16.06
N LEU A 100 -15.30 17.16 -17.11
CA LEU A 100 -13.95 17.70 -17.00
C LEU A 100 -13.95 19.17 -16.58
N SER A 101 -12.89 19.59 -15.88
CA SER A 101 -12.69 20.96 -15.43
C SER A 101 -11.92 21.80 -16.46
N ARG A 102 -12.12 23.12 -16.43
CA ARG A 102 -11.36 24.09 -17.23
C ARG A 102 -10.04 24.47 -16.56
N THR A 103 -9.91 24.21 -15.27
CA THR A 103 -8.81 24.70 -14.42
C THR A 103 -8.11 23.59 -13.63
N VAL A 104 -8.81 22.48 -13.33
CA VAL A 104 -8.29 21.36 -12.54
C VAL A 104 -7.94 20.20 -13.48
N PRO A 105 -6.74 19.61 -13.41
CA PRO A 105 -6.36 18.46 -14.22
C PRO A 105 -7.30 17.25 -14.04
N ALA A 106 -7.54 16.49 -15.12
CA ALA A 106 -8.44 15.34 -15.07
C ALA A 106 -7.95 14.23 -14.13
N ASP A 107 -6.64 14.11 -13.91
CA ASP A 107 -6.04 13.12 -13.02
C ASP A 107 -6.41 13.33 -11.54
N GLU A 108 -6.73 14.56 -11.13
CA GLU A 108 -7.18 14.81 -9.75
C GLU A 108 -8.57 14.21 -9.50
N PHE A 109 -9.51 14.33 -10.44
CA PHE A 109 -10.82 13.70 -10.34
C PHE A 109 -10.75 12.17 -10.46
N LEU A 110 -9.81 11.68 -11.26
CA LEU A 110 -9.56 10.25 -11.36
C LEU A 110 -8.89 9.68 -10.11
N ALA A 111 -8.18 10.47 -9.30
CA ALA A 111 -7.45 9.97 -8.15
C ALA A 111 -8.39 9.30 -7.12
N ASP A 112 -9.53 9.92 -6.83
CA ASP A 112 -10.50 9.37 -5.88
C ASP A 112 -11.22 8.14 -6.45
N MET A 113 -11.64 8.18 -7.72
CA MET A 113 -12.24 7.01 -8.38
C MET A 113 -11.26 5.82 -8.44
N ARG A 114 -9.98 6.09 -8.74
CA ARG A 114 -8.92 5.08 -8.76
C ARG A 114 -8.65 4.52 -7.38
N ARG A 115 -8.67 5.38 -6.35
CA ARG A 115 -8.54 4.97 -4.96
C ARG A 115 -9.66 3.99 -4.60
N ASP A 116 -10.91 4.35 -4.89
CA ASP A 116 -12.07 3.50 -4.59
C ASP A 116 -12.04 2.18 -5.36
N GLU A 117 -11.67 2.22 -6.65
CA GLU A 117 -11.52 1.02 -7.46
C GLU A 117 -10.37 0.12 -6.95
N ALA A 118 -9.25 0.72 -6.55
CA ALA A 118 -8.13 -0.01 -5.96
C ALA A 118 -8.54 -0.67 -4.64
N PHE A 119 -9.19 0.06 -3.73
CA PHE A 119 -9.70 -0.51 -2.48
C PHE A 119 -10.69 -1.63 -2.72
N ARG A 120 -11.66 -1.43 -3.63
CA ARG A 120 -12.61 -2.48 -4.00
C ARG A 120 -11.90 -3.69 -4.59
N GLY A 121 -10.93 -3.47 -5.46
CA GLY A 121 -10.14 -4.52 -6.09
C GLY A 121 -9.28 -5.29 -5.09
N VAL A 122 -8.74 -4.62 -4.07
CA VAL A 122 -8.00 -5.25 -2.97
C VAL A 122 -8.96 -6.06 -2.09
N ALA A 123 -10.11 -5.50 -1.71
CA ALA A 123 -11.11 -6.17 -0.90
C ALA A 123 -11.65 -7.45 -1.55
N LEU A 124 -11.99 -7.39 -2.85
CA LEU A 124 -12.47 -8.56 -3.60
C LEU A 124 -11.40 -9.66 -3.71
N ARG A 125 -10.13 -9.27 -3.92
CA ARG A 125 -9.01 -10.21 -3.95
C ARG A 125 -8.81 -10.86 -2.60
N GLU A 126 -8.86 -10.07 -1.54
CA GLU A 126 -8.73 -10.55 -0.17
C GLU A 126 -9.86 -11.51 0.20
N GLU A 127 -11.10 -11.20 -0.18
CA GLU A 127 -12.25 -12.08 0.05
C GLU A 127 -12.09 -13.43 -0.65
N ALA A 128 -11.68 -13.42 -1.92
CA ALA A 128 -11.47 -14.62 -2.72
C ALA A 128 -10.17 -15.39 -2.38
N ALA A 129 -9.23 -14.75 -1.67
CA ALA A 129 -7.93 -15.32 -1.35
C ALA A 129 -8.05 -16.57 -0.48
N ARG A 130 -7.24 -17.58 -0.81
CA ARG A 130 -6.93 -18.71 0.07
C ARG A 130 -5.65 -18.38 0.84
N PRO A 131 -5.72 -18.20 2.16
CA PRO A 131 -4.54 -17.99 2.99
C PRO A 131 -3.82 -19.30 3.27
N ASP A 132 -2.61 -19.18 3.81
CA ASP A 132 -1.89 -20.30 4.43
C ASP A 132 -2.50 -20.60 5.81
N PHE A 133 -2.83 -19.57 6.60
CA PHE A 133 -3.56 -19.69 7.87
C PHE A 133 -4.31 -18.40 8.25
N ILE A 134 -5.06 -18.42 9.35
CA ILE A 134 -5.89 -17.30 9.82
C ILE A 134 -5.59 -17.00 11.28
N ILE A 135 -5.33 -15.73 11.60
CA ILE A 135 -5.17 -15.22 12.97
C ILE A 135 -6.36 -14.30 13.28
N ARG A 136 -7.25 -14.67 14.21
CA ARG A 136 -8.46 -13.89 14.56
C ARG A 136 -9.22 -13.30 13.37
N GLY A 137 -9.47 -14.12 12.34
CA GLY A 137 -10.18 -13.70 11.12
C GLY A 137 -9.30 -12.98 10.08
N VAL A 138 -8.06 -12.65 10.39
CA VAL A 138 -7.07 -12.09 9.47
C VAL A 138 -6.37 -13.21 8.71
N LYS A 139 -6.50 -13.21 7.38
CA LYS A 139 -5.88 -14.17 6.45
C LYS A 139 -4.39 -13.88 6.27
N ILE A 140 -3.51 -14.84 6.55
CA ILE A 140 -2.06 -14.68 6.41
C ILE A 140 -1.54 -15.56 5.26
N GLY A 141 -0.66 -15.01 4.42
CA GLY A 141 0.01 -15.76 3.37
C GLY A 141 -0.86 -16.17 2.18
N GLY A 142 -0.31 -17.08 1.37
CA GLY A 142 -0.96 -17.59 0.16
C GLY A 142 -1.37 -16.50 -0.82
N GLY A 143 -2.67 -16.44 -1.13
CA GLY A 143 -3.24 -15.43 -2.03
C GLY A 143 -3.72 -14.14 -1.33
N ALA A 144 -3.57 -14.04 -0.01
CA ALA A 144 -4.04 -12.87 0.75
C ALA A 144 -3.20 -11.63 0.47
N ARG A 145 -3.79 -10.44 0.66
CA ARG A 145 -3.03 -9.19 0.57
C ARG A 145 -2.02 -9.10 1.71
N MET A 146 -0.97 -8.31 1.51
CA MET A 146 -0.05 -7.89 2.56
C MET A 146 -0.82 -7.25 3.73
N LYS A 147 -0.42 -7.61 4.95
CA LYS A 147 -0.99 -7.10 6.19
C LYS A 147 -0.13 -5.99 6.77
N VAL A 148 -0.78 -5.04 7.40
CA VAL A 148 -0.13 -3.95 8.11
C VAL A 148 -0.17 -4.26 9.60
N LEU A 149 1.01 -4.40 10.20
CA LEU A 149 1.18 -4.51 11.63
C LEU A 149 1.64 -3.14 12.15
N ALA A 150 0.92 -2.59 13.12
CA ALA A 150 1.24 -1.31 13.75
C ALA A 150 1.84 -1.55 15.14
N GLU A 151 2.97 -0.92 15.41
CA GLU A 151 3.76 -1.13 16.63
C GLU A 151 3.48 -0.05 17.68
N ILE A 152 3.28 -0.49 18.92
CA ILE A 152 3.29 0.35 20.12
C ILE A 152 4.57 0.03 20.89
N MET A 153 5.54 0.94 20.81
CA MET A 153 6.75 0.87 21.64
C MET A 153 6.43 1.07 23.11
N ASP A 154 7.13 0.36 24.00
CA ASP A 154 6.99 0.48 25.46
C ASP A 154 5.51 0.45 25.91
N ALA A 155 4.78 -0.58 25.50
CA ALA A 155 3.35 -0.73 25.76
C ALA A 155 3.00 -0.60 27.26
N HIS A 156 3.87 -1.11 28.14
CA HIS A 156 3.75 -1.02 29.60
C HIS A 156 3.80 0.41 30.17
N ARG A 157 4.22 1.39 29.37
CA ARG A 157 4.30 2.80 29.76
C ARG A 157 3.17 3.65 29.20
N ARG A 158 2.22 3.07 28.46
CA ARG A 158 1.15 3.81 27.81
C ARG A 158 0.02 4.09 28.79
N ASP A 159 -0.34 5.38 28.91
CA ASP A 159 -1.44 5.81 29.78
C ASP A 159 -2.82 5.32 29.29
N ASP A 160 -3.02 5.27 27.97
CA ASP A 160 -4.26 4.83 27.31
C ASP A 160 -3.96 3.78 26.23
N LEU A 161 -3.40 2.65 26.66
CA LEU A 161 -3.02 1.56 25.76
C LEU A 161 -4.21 1.08 24.89
N GLU A 162 -5.38 0.89 25.51
CA GLU A 162 -6.57 0.40 24.82
C GLU A 162 -7.08 1.40 23.76
N GLY A 163 -7.06 2.71 24.06
CA GLY A 163 -7.38 3.76 23.11
C GLY A 163 -6.42 3.81 21.92
N GLU A 164 -5.12 3.64 22.17
CA GLU A 164 -4.10 3.59 21.11
C GLU A 164 -4.28 2.38 20.20
N VAL A 165 -4.50 1.19 20.78
CA VAL A 165 -4.77 -0.05 20.02
C VAL A 165 -6.01 0.11 19.14
N ARG A 166 -7.12 0.65 19.70
CA ARG A 166 -8.34 0.91 18.91
C ARG A 166 -8.11 1.89 17.78
N ARG A 167 -7.31 2.94 18.02
CA ARG A 167 -6.97 3.92 16.99
C ARG A 167 -6.20 3.25 15.84
N PHE A 168 -5.22 2.39 16.13
CA PHE A 168 -4.49 1.71 15.06
C PHE A 168 -5.36 0.80 14.20
N PHE A 169 -6.29 0.05 14.80
CA PHE A 169 -7.28 -0.70 14.02
C PHE A 169 -8.20 0.21 13.19
N ALA A 170 -8.64 1.35 13.75
CA ALA A 170 -9.46 2.32 13.03
C ALA A 170 -8.72 2.97 11.84
N ASP A 171 -7.41 3.15 11.97
CA ASP A 171 -6.53 3.70 10.93
C ASP A 171 -6.15 2.63 9.86
N GLY A 172 -6.56 1.37 10.07
CA GLY A 172 -6.44 0.31 9.08
C GLY A 172 -5.31 -0.69 9.32
N ALA A 173 -4.72 -0.72 10.52
CA ALA A 173 -3.84 -1.83 10.92
C ALA A 173 -4.63 -3.15 10.94
N ASP A 174 -4.01 -4.21 10.45
CA ASP A 174 -4.55 -5.57 10.51
C ASP A 174 -4.20 -6.26 11.82
N ILE A 175 -3.04 -5.93 12.40
CA ILE A 175 -2.49 -6.47 13.65
C ILE A 175 -1.90 -5.30 14.43
N VAL A 176 -2.05 -5.31 15.76
CA VAL A 176 -1.34 -4.36 16.63
C VAL A 176 -0.33 -5.11 17.46
N ASP A 177 0.90 -4.64 17.42
CA ASP A 177 2.04 -5.21 18.13
C ASP A 177 2.41 -4.38 19.36
N LEU A 178 2.73 -5.08 20.43
CA LEU A 178 3.11 -4.50 21.70
C LEU A 178 4.59 -4.82 21.96
N GLY A 179 5.42 -3.80 21.77
CA GLY A 179 6.82 -3.83 22.13
C GLY A 179 7.02 -3.52 23.60
N PHE A 180 7.92 -4.25 24.25
CA PHE A 180 8.23 -4.09 25.66
C PHE A 180 9.69 -3.67 25.85
N GLY A 181 9.90 -2.61 26.64
CA GLY A 181 11.22 -2.15 27.00
C GLY A 181 11.97 -3.18 27.85
N PHE A 182 13.31 -3.03 27.93
CA PHE A 182 14.19 -3.96 28.68
C PHE A 182 13.87 -4.04 30.18
N ASP A 183 13.10 -3.10 30.73
CA ASP A 183 12.72 -3.04 32.13
C ASP A 183 11.32 -3.60 32.41
N ALA A 184 10.61 -4.10 31.39
CA ALA A 184 9.31 -4.72 31.54
C ALA A 184 9.41 -6.04 32.31
N THR A 185 8.42 -6.29 33.17
CA THR A 185 8.27 -7.53 33.92
C THR A 185 7.13 -8.38 33.36
N PRO A 186 7.05 -9.69 33.69
CA PRO A 186 5.90 -10.52 33.32
C PRO A 186 4.56 -9.93 33.79
N GLU A 187 4.52 -9.30 34.96
CA GLU A 187 3.31 -8.65 35.50
C GLU A 187 2.87 -7.45 34.64
N ASP A 188 3.83 -6.67 34.11
CA ASP A 188 3.54 -5.56 33.20
C ASP A 188 2.92 -6.07 31.89
N VAL A 189 3.47 -7.17 31.34
CA VAL A 189 2.98 -7.78 30.11
C VAL A 189 1.58 -8.37 30.30
N GLU A 190 1.38 -9.16 31.37
CA GLU A 190 0.08 -9.70 31.74
C GLU A 190 -0.96 -8.59 31.91
N GLY A 191 -0.59 -7.48 32.58
CA GLY A 191 -1.43 -6.31 32.76
C GLY A 191 -1.84 -5.66 31.43
N CYS A 192 -0.89 -5.47 30.52
CA CYS A 192 -1.15 -4.92 29.19
C CYS A 192 -2.11 -5.78 28.38
N PHE A 193 -1.83 -7.09 28.28
CA PHE A 193 -2.66 -8.00 27.50
C PHE A 193 -4.04 -8.24 28.11
N SER A 194 -4.14 -8.29 29.44
CA SER A 194 -5.43 -8.39 30.16
C SER A 194 -6.30 -7.16 29.94
N ALA A 195 -5.72 -5.95 29.91
CA ALA A 195 -6.44 -4.72 29.60
C ALA A 195 -7.03 -4.69 28.17
N LEU A 196 -6.55 -5.57 27.28
CA LEU A 196 -6.96 -5.66 25.88
C LEU A 196 -7.81 -6.90 25.57
N GLU A 197 -8.33 -7.61 26.58
CA GLU A 197 -9.19 -8.79 26.38
C GLU A 197 -10.44 -8.47 25.53
N GLY A 198 -10.97 -7.25 25.65
CA GLY A 198 -12.12 -6.77 24.88
C GLY A 198 -11.82 -6.35 23.43
N ILE A 199 -10.56 -6.38 22.99
CA ILE A 199 -10.18 -6.07 21.61
C ILE A 199 -10.40 -7.31 20.74
N GLU A 200 -11.16 -7.18 19.66
CA GLU A 200 -11.46 -8.31 18.75
C GLU A 200 -10.29 -8.64 17.80
N GLY A 201 -9.51 -7.63 17.41
CA GLY A 201 -8.41 -7.77 16.46
C GLY A 201 -7.20 -8.55 17.00
N PRO A 202 -6.35 -9.08 16.12
CA PRO A 202 -5.16 -9.83 16.51
C PRO A 202 -4.10 -8.93 17.17
N LEU A 203 -3.51 -9.43 18.25
CA LEU A 203 -2.43 -8.75 18.98
C LEU A 203 -1.14 -9.55 18.88
N ALA A 204 -0.03 -8.85 18.70
CA ALA A 204 1.31 -9.43 18.73
C ALA A 204 2.07 -8.99 19.98
N VAL A 205 2.99 -9.84 20.42
CA VAL A 205 4.02 -9.51 21.41
C VAL A 205 5.37 -9.44 20.72
N ASP A 206 6.07 -8.32 20.89
CA ASP A 206 7.46 -8.16 20.45
C ASP A 206 8.41 -8.15 21.65
N THR A 207 8.92 -9.34 21.94
CA THR A 207 9.97 -9.56 22.94
C THR A 207 10.71 -10.86 22.64
N GLN A 208 11.99 -10.89 23.00
CA GLN A 208 12.82 -12.10 22.91
C GLN A 208 12.95 -12.81 24.27
N ASP A 209 12.42 -12.22 25.35
CA ASP A 209 12.48 -12.79 26.70
C ASP A 209 11.42 -13.90 26.86
N PRO A 210 11.82 -15.16 27.13
CA PRO A 210 10.89 -16.26 27.34
C PRO A 210 9.78 -16.00 28.37
N LEU A 211 10.09 -15.33 29.47
CA LEU A 211 9.12 -15.06 30.54
C LEU A 211 8.07 -14.05 30.10
N LEU A 212 8.47 -13.05 29.30
CA LEU A 212 7.55 -12.06 28.76
C LEU A 212 6.69 -12.66 27.63
N ILE A 213 7.25 -13.56 26.82
CA ILE A 213 6.48 -14.30 25.82
C ILE A 213 5.38 -15.10 26.52
N GLU A 214 5.73 -15.93 27.50
CA GLU A 214 4.77 -16.76 28.25
C GLU A 214 3.66 -15.92 28.90
N ALA A 215 4.01 -14.78 29.50
CA ALA A 215 3.06 -13.84 30.10
C ALA A 215 2.04 -13.27 29.10
N ALA A 216 2.41 -13.12 27.83
CA ALA A 216 1.56 -12.57 26.79
C ALA A 216 0.58 -13.60 26.18
N LEU A 217 0.96 -14.89 26.14
CA LEU A 217 0.24 -15.96 25.44
C LEU A 217 -1.25 -16.13 25.77
N PRO A 218 -1.77 -15.80 26.97
CA PRO A 218 -3.22 -15.86 27.22
C PRO A 218 -4.04 -15.00 26.26
N ARG A 219 -3.45 -13.94 25.68
CA ARG A 219 -4.13 -13.05 24.74
C ARG A 219 -3.36 -12.81 23.45
N ALA A 220 -2.04 -12.89 23.42
CA ALA A 220 -1.26 -12.69 22.20
C ALA A 220 -1.60 -13.78 21.16
N ASP A 221 -1.81 -13.35 19.92
CA ASP A 221 -2.13 -14.22 18.79
C ASP A 221 -0.91 -14.46 17.88
N LEU A 222 0.14 -13.65 18.06
CA LEU A 222 1.38 -13.69 17.30
C LEU A 222 2.56 -13.36 18.23
N VAL A 223 3.62 -14.17 18.17
CA VAL A 223 4.89 -13.89 18.84
C VAL A 223 5.92 -13.48 17.79
N LEU A 224 6.56 -12.33 17.97
CA LEU A 224 7.60 -11.84 17.07
C LEU A 224 8.99 -12.35 17.49
N SER A 225 9.89 -12.46 16.52
CA SER A 225 11.33 -12.66 16.74
C SER A 225 11.74 -13.96 17.45
N LEU A 226 11.08 -15.09 17.16
CA LEU A 226 11.57 -16.40 17.60
C LEU A 226 12.85 -16.82 16.85
N HIS A 227 13.82 -17.37 17.57
CA HIS A 227 15.11 -17.81 17.06
C HIS A 227 15.69 -18.94 17.92
N GLU A 228 16.89 -19.44 17.58
CA GLU A 228 17.50 -20.62 18.22
C GLU A 228 17.70 -20.52 19.74
N GLY A 229 17.67 -19.31 20.31
CA GLY A 229 17.88 -19.06 21.73
C GLY A 229 16.61 -19.13 22.58
N ASN A 230 15.44 -18.91 21.98
CA ASN A 230 14.15 -18.92 22.69
C ASN A 230 13.23 -20.06 22.26
N ILE A 231 13.31 -20.56 21.01
CA ILE A 231 12.50 -21.69 20.53
C ILE A 231 12.56 -22.91 21.48
N PRO A 232 13.73 -23.35 21.99
CA PRO A 232 13.78 -24.51 22.88
C PRO A 232 13.12 -24.30 24.26
N ILE A 233 12.83 -23.05 24.61
CA ILE A 233 12.25 -22.67 25.91
C ILE A 233 10.75 -22.46 25.76
N VAL A 234 10.32 -21.68 24.76
CA VAL A 234 8.92 -21.27 24.60
C VAL A 234 8.18 -21.95 23.43
N GLY A 235 8.86 -22.72 22.58
CA GLY A 235 8.26 -23.24 21.36
C GLY A 235 7.00 -24.09 21.60
N GLU A 236 7.07 -25.01 22.56
CA GLU A 236 5.94 -25.88 22.93
C GLU A 236 4.76 -25.06 23.51
N VAL A 237 5.03 -24.10 24.40
CA VAL A 237 3.96 -23.29 25.01
C VAL A 237 3.32 -22.32 24.01
N VAL A 238 4.09 -21.78 23.05
CA VAL A 238 3.57 -20.99 21.93
C VAL A 238 2.64 -21.85 21.07
N ALA A 239 3.04 -23.09 20.78
CA ALA A 239 2.23 -24.04 20.03
C ALA A 239 0.93 -24.42 20.77
N ASP A 240 1.02 -24.70 22.07
CA ASP A 240 -0.12 -25.05 22.91
C ASP A 240 -1.12 -23.90 23.05
N ALA A 241 -0.64 -22.65 23.07
CA ALA A 241 -1.48 -21.46 23.03
C ALA A 241 -2.16 -21.24 21.67
N GLY A 242 -1.70 -21.93 20.62
CA GLY A 242 -2.18 -21.75 19.25
C GLY A 242 -1.77 -20.41 18.62
N ALA A 243 -0.77 -19.74 19.17
CA ALA A 243 -0.25 -18.49 18.65
C ALA A 243 0.59 -18.74 17.38
N ALA A 244 0.50 -17.80 16.43
CA ALA A 244 1.44 -17.78 15.31
C ALA A 244 2.81 -17.26 15.78
N ALA A 245 3.85 -17.52 14.99
CA ALA A 245 5.20 -17.02 15.28
C ALA A 245 5.89 -16.44 14.05
N VAL A 246 6.52 -15.28 14.22
CA VAL A 246 7.54 -14.78 13.29
C VAL A 246 8.89 -15.32 13.72
N VAL A 247 9.57 -15.97 12.79
CA VAL A 247 10.88 -16.59 13.01
C VAL A 247 11.96 -15.80 12.28
N VAL A 248 13.06 -15.54 12.97
CA VAL A 248 14.20 -14.75 12.47
C VAL A 248 15.50 -15.57 12.51
N PRO A 249 16.47 -15.32 11.61
CA PRO A 249 17.83 -15.82 11.77
C PRO A 249 18.57 -15.06 12.88
N ARG A 250 19.51 -15.74 13.55
CA ARG A 250 20.48 -15.10 14.45
C ARG A 250 21.82 -15.83 14.37
N GLU A 251 22.09 -16.79 15.27
CA GLU A 251 23.28 -17.64 15.15
C GLU A 251 23.05 -18.78 14.15
N ARG A 252 21.81 -19.29 14.09
CA ARG A 252 21.37 -20.25 13.08
C ARG A 252 20.72 -19.57 11.90
N THR A 253 20.66 -20.29 10.78
CA THR A 253 19.97 -19.82 9.59
C THR A 253 18.45 -19.79 9.81
N LEU A 254 17.76 -18.95 9.04
CA LEU A 254 16.30 -18.86 9.09
C LEU A 254 15.63 -20.22 8.84
N ALA A 255 16.15 -21.02 7.90
CA ALA A 255 15.62 -22.35 7.61
C ALA A 255 15.76 -23.32 8.79
N GLU A 256 16.89 -23.28 9.51
CA GLU A 256 17.11 -24.09 10.71
C GLU A 256 16.16 -23.66 11.84
N ASN A 257 15.94 -22.36 12.02
CA ASN A 257 15.04 -21.85 13.05
C ASN A 257 13.58 -22.17 12.72
N LEU A 258 13.17 -22.07 11.45
CA LEU A 258 11.83 -22.48 11.01
C LEU A 258 11.59 -23.96 11.28
N ALA A 259 12.54 -24.83 10.91
CA ALA A 259 12.44 -26.26 11.18
C ALA A 259 12.35 -26.57 12.69
N ALA A 260 13.14 -25.88 13.52
CA ALA A 260 13.07 -26.04 14.97
C ALA A 260 11.71 -25.58 15.56
N ALA A 261 11.12 -24.52 15.02
CA ALA A 261 9.80 -24.05 15.43
C ALA A 261 8.69 -25.03 15.01
N GLU A 262 8.78 -25.63 13.81
CA GLU A 262 7.90 -26.72 13.38
C GLU A 262 8.02 -27.96 14.27
N GLU A 263 9.25 -28.35 14.62
CA GLU A 263 9.54 -29.47 15.53
C GLU A 263 8.98 -29.25 16.94
N ALA A 264 8.94 -27.99 17.39
CA ALA A 264 8.29 -27.59 18.65
C ALA A 264 6.75 -27.56 18.56
N GLY A 265 6.17 -27.81 17.39
CA GLY A 265 4.72 -27.93 17.18
C GLY A 265 4.01 -26.67 16.69
N ILE A 266 4.73 -25.58 16.42
CA ILE A 266 4.12 -24.33 15.96
C ILE A 266 3.66 -24.49 14.50
N SER A 267 2.35 -24.46 14.26
CA SER A 267 1.77 -24.70 12.93
C SER A 267 1.63 -23.45 12.07
N CYS A 268 1.69 -22.25 12.66
CA CYS A 268 1.45 -20.98 12.00
C CYS A 268 2.73 -20.12 12.00
N LEU A 269 3.61 -20.39 11.03
CA LEU A 269 4.92 -19.74 10.95
C LEU A 269 4.97 -18.67 9.87
N ILE A 270 5.67 -17.58 10.19
CA ILE A 270 5.99 -16.46 9.31
C ILE A 270 7.51 -16.31 9.32
N ALA A 271 8.09 -16.12 8.15
CA ALA A 271 9.52 -16.00 7.98
C ALA A 271 9.93 -14.53 7.87
N ASP A 272 10.87 -14.09 8.71
CA ASP A 272 11.52 -12.78 8.58
C ASP A 272 13.04 -12.96 8.37
N PRO A 273 13.52 -12.77 7.13
CA PRO A 273 14.95 -12.77 6.79
C PRO A 273 15.77 -11.61 7.39
N LEU A 274 15.13 -10.67 8.09
CA LEU A 274 15.67 -9.43 8.65
C LEU A 274 16.10 -8.41 7.59
N LEU A 275 15.23 -7.45 7.35
CA LEU A 275 15.54 -6.28 6.53
C LEU A 275 16.52 -5.35 7.27
N GLN A 276 17.64 -5.04 6.64
CA GLN A 276 18.70 -4.23 7.23
C GLN A 276 18.55 -2.73 6.90
N PRO A 277 19.05 -1.80 7.74
CA PRO A 277 18.92 -0.37 7.51
C PRO A 277 19.56 0.12 6.20
N VAL A 278 19.05 1.24 5.66
CA VAL A 278 19.68 1.94 4.54
C VAL A 278 21.09 2.37 4.92
N GLY A 279 22.04 2.17 4.01
CA GLY A 279 23.46 2.47 4.27
C GLY A 279 24.18 1.43 5.13
N SER A 280 23.46 0.47 5.71
CA SER A 280 24.01 -0.59 6.57
C SER A 280 23.46 -1.98 6.21
N GLY A 281 23.49 -2.33 4.91
CA GLY A 281 23.25 -3.70 4.46
C GLY A 281 21.88 -3.97 3.81
N LEU A 282 21.00 -2.97 3.65
CA LEU A 282 19.69 -3.14 2.99
C LEU A 282 19.77 -3.96 1.70
N ALA A 283 20.59 -3.54 0.73
CA ALA A 283 20.72 -4.20 -0.57
C ALA A 283 21.22 -5.65 -0.45
N ALA A 284 22.04 -5.95 0.56
CA ALA A 284 22.55 -7.29 0.83
C ALA A 284 21.51 -8.19 1.54
N SER A 285 20.53 -7.61 2.23
CA SER A 285 19.43 -8.35 2.90
C SER A 285 18.29 -8.74 1.96
N LEU A 286 18.03 -7.96 0.90
CA LEU A 286 16.92 -8.20 -0.05
C LEU A 286 16.92 -9.61 -0.68
N PRO A 287 18.06 -10.22 -1.07
CA PRO A 287 18.05 -11.58 -1.60
C PRO A 287 17.48 -12.63 -0.64
N GLY A 288 17.52 -12.39 0.68
CA GLY A 288 16.98 -13.30 1.69
C GLY A 288 15.46 -13.47 1.64
N PHE A 289 14.75 -12.54 0.99
CA PHE A 289 13.30 -12.59 0.80
C PHE A 289 12.87 -13.42 -0.43
N SER A 290 13.81 -13.85 -1.26
CA SER A 290 13.51 -14.62 -2.47
C SER A 290 13.47 -16.12 -2.20
N GLY A 291 12.47 -16.82 -2.74
CA GLY A 291 12.39 -18.30 -2.68
C GLY A 291 12.00 -18.88 -1.32
N VAL A 292 11.55 -18.05 -0.38
CA VAL A 292 11.03 -18.49 0.92
C VAL A 292 9.62 -19.05 0.73
N SER A 293 9.35 -20.24 1.27
CA SER A 293 8.06 -20.96 1.11
C SER A 293 7.02 -20.63 2.19
N TYR A 294 7.35 -19.71 3.10
CA TYR A 294 6.50 -19.24 4.19
C TYR A 294 5.98 -17.83 3.88
N PRO A 295 4.87 -17.40 4.51
CA PRO A 295 4.52 -15.99 4.55
C PRO A 295 5.72 -15.17 5.01
N LEU A 296 5.96 -14.04 4.35
CA LEU A 296 7.09 -13.16 4.64
C LEU A 296 6.66 -12.02 5.55
N PHE A 297 7.54 -11.66 6.49
CA PHE A 297 7.44 -10.47 7.32
C PHE A 297 8.69 -9.61 7.14
N PHE A 298 8.54 -8.30 7.29
CA PHE A 298 9.67 -7.37 7.40
C PHE A 298 9.28 -6.13 8.21
N GLY A 299 10.18 -5.67 9.06
CA GLY A 299 10.05 -4.38 9.74
C GLY A 299 10.36 -3.22 8.78
N ALA A 300 9.34 -2.44 8.41
CA ALA A 300 9.54 -1.26 7.58
C ALA A 300 10.35 -0.16 8.30
N GLY A 301 10.23 -0.07 9.64
CA GLY A 301 10.97 0.88 10.48
C GLY A 301 12.49 0.69 10.43
N ASN A 302 12.95 -0.56 10.33
CA ASN A 302 14.39 -0.90 10.28
C ASN A 302 15.11 -0.19 9.11
N VAL A 303 14.41 0.03 7.99
CA VAL A 303 14.97 0.68 6.80
C VAL A 303 15.44 2.10 7.12
N THR A 304 14.68 2.81 7.95
CA THR A 304 14.90 4.22 8.29
C THR A 304 15.62 4.44 9.61
N GLU A 305 15.91 3.39 10.37
CA GLU A 305 16.44 3.46 11.74
C GLU A 305 17.76 4.26 11.85
N LEU A 306 18.59 4.25 10.80
CA LEU A 306 19.86 4.98 10.73
C LEU A 306 19.78 6.29 9.91
N LEU A 307 18.58 6.77 9.61
CA LEU A 307 18.34 8.01 8.92
C LEU A 307 17.72 9.02 9.87
N ASP A 308 18.48 10.05 10.25
CA ASP A 308 17.93 11.24 10.89
C ASP A 308 17.12 12.05 9.87
N ALA A 309 15.96 12.57 10.31
CA ALA A 309 15.08 13.44 9.53
C ALA A 309 15.61 14.88 9.41
#